data_AF-A0A4Q1KGE4-F1
#
_entry.id   AF-A0A4Q1KGE4-F1
#
_cell.length_a   1.000
_cell.length_b   1.000
_cell.length_c   1.000
_cell.angle_alpha   90.00
_cell.angle_beta   90.00
_cell.angle_gamma   90.00
#
_symmetry.space_group_name_H-M   'P 1'
#
loop_
_entity.id
_entity.type
_entity.pdbx_description
1 polymer ?
#
loop_
_entity_poly.entity_id
_entity_poly.type
_entity_poly.pdbx_seq_one_letter_code
_entity_poly.pdbx_strand_id
1 'polypeptide(L)'
;MQWKQAGGQDMELASQIFALIMVAVPLIVGAAMIVWRMQGRRQKIYLLMLALFPLLLMAAVLMLGAIFSPSHDSGFSNLAFGIMLIGIVAVLPWMAACTIGFFLGAMLRRRYPPPEPVPVQTAGTAEVAAPPPVLFRSVPAIVQPVTSQPAHQEFSPDGSIRVDIQPVEWAQSQFAATPRVVRVSDGQVLCDLLGSDWDTHVAFPRDAYVWLGLRRYRAPGYMFVEFDIAADRYGIALNSLDEPDEVGPLGDVTDRLEAWWEKASATALYRADKEHPVSVGPGGRFAAWRSALVILVGTLAAIAILSWLSVKYDIDPPRVPTSVPHIPHMPH
;
A
#
# COMPACT_ATOMS: atom_id res chain seq x y z
N MET A 1 36.53 39.57 -18.45
CA MET A 1 36.52 38.10 -18.22
C MET A 1 36.04 37.80 -16.79
N GLN A 2 34.73 37.89 -16.53
CA GLN A 2 34.12 37.73 -15.19
C GLN A 2 33.15 36.53 -15.10
N TRP A 3 33.08 35.69 -16.13
CA TRP A 3 32.01 34.70 -16.29
C TRP A 3 32.25 33.35 -15.59
N LYS A 4 33.31 33.18 -14.80
CA LYS A 4 33.74 31.85 -14.31
C LYS A 4 33.56 31.56 -12.82
N GLN A 5 33.08 32.50 -12.00
CA GLN A 5 32.96 32.32 -10.53
C GLN A 5 31.53 32.31 -9.97
N ALA A 6 30.49 32.49 -10.81
CA ALA A 6 29.09 32.48 -10.39
C ALA A 6 28.56 31.10 -9.94
N GLY A 7 29.29 30.00 -10.16
CA GLY A 7 28.74 28.65 -9.97
C GLY A 7 28.73 28.08 -8.55
N GLY A 8 29.44 28.69 -7.58
CA GLY A 8 29.66 28.06 -6.27
C GLY A 8 28.52 28.25 -5.26
N GLN A 9 27.94 29.44 -5.17
CA GLN A 9 26.89 29.77 -4.18
C GLN A 9 25.51 29.23 -4.57
N ASP A 10 25.22 29.16 -5.87
CA ASP A 10 24.02 28.51 -6.39
C ASP A 10 23.98 27.03 -5.99
N MET A 11 25.14 26.38 -5.84
CA MET A 11 25.21 24.98 -5.39
C MET A 11 24.88 24.79 -3.91
N GLU A 12 25.19 25.75 -3.02
CA GLU A 12 24.96 25.60 -1.57
C GLU A 12 23.49 25.88 -1.20
N LEU A 13 22.87 26.87 -1.84
CA LEU A 13 21.44 27.15 -1.66
C LEU A 13 20.59 26.04 -2.31
N ALA A 14 21.02 25.55 -3.47
CA ALA A 14 20.42 24.36 -4.08
C ALA A 14 20.57 23.13 -3.17
N SER A 15 21.72 22.92 -2.51
CA SER A 15 21.90 21.75 -1.63
C SER A 15 21.03 21.82 -0.37
N GLN A 16 20.84 23.01 0.20
CA GLN A 16 19.95 23.19 1.36
C GLN A 16 18.48 22.99 1.00
N ILE A 17 18.01 23.58 -0.11
CA ILE A 17 16.65 23.34 -0.62
C ILE A 17 16.45 21.87 -0.95
N PHE A 18 17.44 21.23 -1.59
CA PHE A 18 17.38 19.82 -1.95
C PHE A 18 17.32 18.91 -0.71
N ALA A 19 18.09 19.21 0.33
CA ALA A 19 18.03 18.49 1.61
C ALA A 19 16.65 18.62 2.27
N LEU A 20 16.05 19.81 2.24
CA LEU A 20 14.74 20.07 2.84
C LEU A 20 13.62 19.35 2.06
N ILE A 21 13.70 19.34 0.73
CA ILE A 21 12.79 18.58 -0.14
C ILE A 21 12.96 17.07 0.08
N MET A 22 14.20 16.59 0.17
CA MET A 22 14.52 15.17 0.40
C MET A 22 13.97 14.65 1.72
N VAL A 23 13.78 15.50 2.73
CA VAL A 23 13.15 15.12 4.02
C VAL A 23 11.63 15.31 3.99
N ALA A 24 11.13 16.38 3.38
CA ALA A 24 9.70 16.69 3.37
C ALA A 24 8.88 15.74 2.48
N VAL A 25 9.40 15.38 1.31
CA VAL A 25 8.68 14.54 0.33
C VAL A 25 8.39 13.14 0.87
N PRO A 26 9.36 12.38 1.44
CA PRO A 26 9.07 11.05 2.00
C PRO A 26 8.09 11.11 3.17
N LEU A 27 8.15 12.15 4.00
CA LEU A 27 7.22 12.35 5.13
C LEU A 27 5.78 12.54 4.65
N ILE A 28 5.58 13.38 3.62
CA ILE A 28 4.26 13.63 3.04
C ILE A 28 3.74 12.38 2.33
N VAL A 29 4.58 11.72 1.52
CA VAL A 29 4.21 10.49 0.78
C VAL A 29 3.92 9.34 1.74
N GLY A 30 4.71 9.17 2.81
CA GLY A 30 4.50 8.17 3.84
C GLY A 30 3.19 8.37 4.59
N ALA A 31 2.90 9.61 5.01
CA ALA A 31 1.63 9.96 5.66
C ALA A 31 0.43 9.71 4.73
N ALA A 32 0.53 10.09 3.46
CA ALA A 32 -0.52 9.85 2.47
C ALA A 32 -0.76 8.35 2.21
N MET A 33 0.31 7.55 2.10
CA MET A 33 0.19 6.10 1.94
C MET A 33 -0.45 5.43 3.16
N ILE A 34 -0.09 5.83 4.38
CA ILE A 34 -0.69 5.28 5.61
C ILE A 34 -2.19 5.57 5.67
N VAL A 35 -2.61 6.78 5.28
CA VAL A 35 -4.03 7.16 5.23
C VAL A 35 -4.77 6.42 4.11
N TRP A 36 -4.14 6.24 2.94
CA TRP A 36 -4.77 5.56 1.80
C TRP A 36 -4.99 4.06 2.05
N ARG A 37 -4.05 3.39 2.72
CA ARG A 37 -4.11 1.94 2.96
C ARG A 37 -5.12 1.51 4.03
N MET A 38 -5.68 2.44 4.80
CA MET A 38 -6.48 2.10 5.98
C MET A 38 -7.94 2.50 5.83
N GLN A 39 -8.77 1.54 5.41
CA GLN A 39 -10.23 1.62 5.50
C GLN A 39 -10.71 0.98 6.82
N GLY A 40 -11.60 1.65 7.55
CA GLY A 40 -12.33 1.06 8.69
C GLY A 40 -12.36 1.89 9.98
N ARG A 41 -12.86 1.27 11.06
CA ARG A 41 -13.19 1.89 12.36
C ARG A 41 -12.02 2.62 13.03
N ARG A 42 -10.77 2.27 12.68
CA ARG A 42 -9.54 2.91 13.20
C ARG A 42 -9.18 4.24 12.51
N GLN A 43 -9.82 4.60 11.40
CA GLN A 43 -9.55 5.84 10.65
C GLN A 43 -9.69 7.09 11.52
N LYS A 44 -10.61 7.10 12.49
CA LYS A 44 -10.82 8.24 13.40
C LYS A 44 -9.63 8.48 14.33
N ILE A 45 -9.03 7.41 14.87
CA ILE A 45 -7.89 7.49 15.79
C ILE A 45 -6.64 7.97 15.03
N TYR A 46 -6.42 7.46 13.83
CA TYR A 46 -5.27 7.86 13.02
C TYR A 46 -5.40 9.29 12.47
N LEU A 47 -6.60 9.73 12.09
CA LEU A 47 -6.82 11.14 11.73
C LEU A 47 -6.57 12.06 12.94
N LEU A 48 -6.98 11.64 14.14
CA LEU A 48 -6.67 12.37 15.38
C LEU A 48 -5.16 12.42 15.64
N MET A 49 -4.45 11.30 15.49
CA MET A 49 -2.99 11.26 15.63
C MET A 49 -2.29 12.12 14.57
N LEU A 50 -2.72 12.08 13.31
CA LEU A 50 -2.16 12.89 12.23
C LEU A 50 -2.41 14.38 12.46
N ALA A 51 -3.55 14.76 13.03
CA ALA A 51 -3.85 16.14 13.42
C ALA A 51 -3.03 16.60 14.64
N LEU A 52 -2.72 15.68 15.57
CA LEU A 52 -1.92 15.98 16.77
C LEU A 52 -0.41 15.91 16.54
N PHE A 53 0.05 15.17 15.54
CA PHE A 53 1.47 14.97 15.25
C PHE A 53 2.25 16.28 15.03
N PRO A 54 1.77 17.28 14.26
CA PRO A 54 2.45 18.56 14.12
C PRO A 54 2.58 19.30 15.45
N LEU A 55 1.55 19.20 16.30
CA LEU A 55 1.53 19.85 17.61
C LEU A 55 2.52 19.19 18.57
N LEU A 56 2.62 17.86 18.54
CA LEU A 56 3.62 17.08 19.29
C LEU A 56 5.04 17.38 18.79
N LEU A 57 5.24 17.46 17.47
CA LEU A 57 6.53 17.82 16.87
C LEU A 57 6.94 19.24 17.30
N MET A 58 6.00 20.19 17.27
CA MET A 58 6.28 21.55 17.71
C MET A 58 6.61 21.62 19.21
N ALA A 59 5.87 20.89 20.04
CA ALA A 59 6.14 20.79 21.47
C ALA A 59 7.52 20.16 21.75
N ALA A 60 7.91 19.14 20.98
CA ALA A 60 9.24 18.53 21.08
C ALA A 60 10.35 19.51 20.68
N VAL A 61 10.18 20.26 19.59
CA VAL A 61 11.13 21.30 19.16
C VAL A 61 11.24 22.42 20.21
N LEU A 62 10.11 22.84 20.80
CA LEU A 62 10.08 23.83 21.87
C LEU A 62 10.77 23.33 23.14
N MET A 63 10.50 22.07 23.54
CA MET A 63 11.18 21.44 24.68
C MET A 63 12.68 21.32 24.46
N LEU A 64 13.12 20.86 23.28
CA LEU A 64 14.55 20.83 22.94
C LEU A 64 15.14 22.23 23.01
N GLY A 65 14.50 23.23 22.40
CA GLY A 65 14.96 24.62 22.43
C GLY A 65 15.09 25.18 23.84
N ALA A 66 14.17 24.82 24.74
CA ALA A 66 14.21 25.23 26.15
C ALA A 66 15.30 24.50 26.96
N ILE A 67 15.51 23.20 26.73
CA ILE A 67 16.55 22.41 27.42
C ILE A 67 17.94 22.87 26.98
N PHE A 68 18.11 23.25 25.72
CA PHE A 68 19.40 23.66 25.15
C PHE A 68 19.64 25.19 25.16
N SER A 69 18.81 25.99 25.82
CA SER A 69 19.03 27.44 25.97
C SER A 69 19.45 27.86 27.39
N PRO A 70 20.72 27.71 27.79
CA PRO A 70 21.29 28.54 28.83
C PRO A 70 21.92 29.80 28.21
N SER A 71 21.38 30.96 28.57
CA SER A 71 21.90 32.33 28.37
C SER A 71 21.94 32.92 26.95
N HIS A 72 21.30 34.09 26.86
CA HIS A 72 21.16 34.98 25.72
C HIS A 72 22.51 35.46 25.15
N ASP A 73 22.73 35.23 23.85
CA ASP A 73 23.63 35.95 22.91
C ASP A 73 24.30 35.05 21.85
N SER A 74 23.99 33.75 21.83
CA SER A 74 24.48 32.90 20.74
C SER A 74 23.60 33.01 19.49
N GLY A 75 24.23 33.09 18.30
CA GLY A 75 23.54 33.09 17.00
C GLY A 75 22.61 31.88 16.78
N PHE A 76 22.74 30.84 17.62
CA PHE A 76 21.84 29.70 17.68
C PHE A 76 20.42 30.08 18.14
N SER A 77 20.25 31.04 19.05
CA SER A 77 18.92 31.51 19.48
C SER A 77 18.16 32.20 18.34
N ASN A 78 18.85 32.97 17.50
CA ASN A 78 18.26 33.59 16.32
C ASN A 78 17.85 32.56 15.26
N LEU A 79 18.66 31.50 15.09
CA LEU A 79 18.35 30.40 14.17
C LEU A 79 17.17 29.56 14.67
N ALA A 80 17.14 29.23 15.97
CA ALA A 80 16.01 28.52 16.58
C ALA A 80 14.71 29.33 16.49
N PHE A 81 14.78 30.65 16.72
CA PHE A 81 13.64 31.55 16.54
C PHE A 81 13.21 31.63 15.07
N GLY A 82 14.15 31.71 14.13
CA GLY A 82 13.87 31.71 12.69
C GLY A 82 13.18 30.42 12.23
N ILE A 83 13.65 29.25 12.67
CA ILE A 83 13.02 27.96 12.38
C ILE A 83 11.63 27.89 13.01
N MET A 84 11.46 28.37 14.24
CA MET A 84 10.15 28.40 14.90
C MET A 84 9.18 29.32 14.15
N LEU A 85 9.63 30.49 13.69
CA LEU A 85 8.83 31.45 12.93
C LEU A 85 8.41 30.88 11.58
N ILE A 86 9.34 30.25 10.84
CA ILE A 86 9.03 29.56 9.57
C ILE A 86 8.05 28.41 9.81
N GLY A 87 8.25 27.66 10.90
CA GLY A 87 7.33 26.60 11.31
C GLY A 87 5.93 27.14 11.57
N ILE A 88 5.77 28.22 12.32
CA ILE A 88 4.47 28.84 12.60
C ILE A 88 3.81 29.35 11.31
N VAL A 89 4.58 30.05 10.47
CA VAL A 89 4.06 30.66 9.23
C VAL A 89 3.70 29.61 8.18
N ALA A 90 4.35 28.44 8.15
CA ALA A 90 4.01 27.36 7.23
C ALA A 90 2.92 26.42 7.78
N VAL A 91 3.00 26.07 9.07
CA VAL A 91 2.11 25.08 9.70
C VAL A 91 0.74 25.66 10.00
N LEU A 92 0.62 26.94 10.40
CA LEU A 92 -0.69 27.53 10.70
C LEU A 92 -1.60 27.61 9.47
N PRO A 93 -1.15 28.14 8.30
CA PRO A 93 -1.98 28.16 7.10
C PRO A 93 -2.33 26.74 6.61
N TRP A 94 -1.41 25.79 6.73
CA TRP A 94 -1.66 24.39 6.40
C TRP A 94 -2.77 23.79 7.29
N MET A 95 -2.66 23.95 8.60
CA MET A 95 -3.67 23.49 9.56
C MET A 95 -5.03 24.17 9.32
N ALA A 96 -5.04 25.46 8.99
CA ALA A 96 -6.25 26.18 8.62
C ALA A 96 -6.89 25.61 7.34
N ALA A 97 -6.10 25.34 6.29
CA ALA A 97 -6.59 24.73 5.07
C ALA A 97 -7.17 23.33 5.30
N CYS A 98 -6.50 22.50 6.10
CA CYS A 98 -6.97 21.16 6.46
C CYS A 98 -8.29 21.20 7.26
N THR A 99 -8.38 22.09 8.25
CA THR A 99 -9.60 22.21 9.07
C THR A 99 -10.77 22.73 8.23
N ILE A 100 -10.57 23.75 7.39
CA ILE A 100 -11.60 24.25 6.46
C ILE A 100 -12.05 23.12 5.52
N GLY A 101 -11.11 22.40 4.90
CA GLY A 101 -11.44 21.29 4.00
C GLY A 101 -12.24 20.18 4.68
N PHE A 102 -11.89 19.83 5.92
CA PHE A 102 -12.62 18.84 6.72
C PHE A 102 -14.04 19.31 7.04
N PHE A 103 -14.22 20.54 7.51
CA PHE A 103 -15.53 21.10 7.82
C PHE A 103 -16.42 21.21 6.58
N LEU A 104 -15.87 21.65 5.46
CA LEU A 104 -16.60 21.71 4.19
C LEU A 104 -17.03 20.31 3.72
N GLY A 105 -16.14 19.33 3.84
CA GLY A 105 -16.43 17.93 3.53
C GLY A 105 -17.54 17.35 4.42
N ALA A 106 -17.49 17.61 5.73
CA ALA A 106 -18.51 17.18 6.68
C ALA A 106 -19.87 17.86 6.41
N MET A 107 -19.86 19.15 6.11
CA MET A 107 -21.07 19.90 5.77
C MET A 107 -21.71 19.41 4.46
N LEU A 108 -20.89 19.10 3.45
CA LEU A 108 -21.37 18.56 2.18
C LEU A 108 -21.93 17.14 2.33
N ARG A 109 -21.31 16.28 3.15
CA ARG A 109 -21.87 14.94 3.45
C ARG A 109 -23.20 15.01 4.21
N ARG A 110 -23.41 16.06 5.00
CA ARG A 110 -24.71 16.31 5.66
C ARG A 110 -25.77 16.82 4.68
N ARG A 111 -25.40 17.70 3.75
CA ARG A 111 -26.33 18.24 2.73
C ARG A 111 -26.66 17.24 1.63
N TYR A 112 -25.71 16.39 1.27
CA TYR A 112 -25.85 15.34 0.27
C TYR A 112 -25.55 14.00 0.95
N PRO A 113 -26.48 13.48 1.76
CA PRO A 113 -26.33 12.14 2.30
C PRO A 113 -26.12 11.17 1.14
N PRO A 114 -25.26 10.15 1.31
CA PRO A 114 -25.13 9.09 0.32
C PRO A 114 -26.53 8.57 -0.02
N PRO A 115 -26.85 8.36 -1.32
CA PRO A 115 -28.13 7.78 -1.68
C PRO A 115 -28.29 6.49 -0.90
N GLU A 116 -29.42 6.40 -0.19
CA GLU A 116 -29.76 5.21 0.58
C GLU A 116 -29.69 4.02 -0.40
N PRO A 117 -28.96 2.94 -0.06
CA PRO A 117 -28.84 1.81 -0.96
C PRO A 117 -30.27 1.35 -1.27
N VAL A 118 -30.67 1.54 -2.52
CA VAL A 118 -32.01 1.15 -2.98
C VAL A 118 -32.14 -0.31 -2.58
N PRO A 119 -33.16 -0.69 -1.78
CA PRO A 119 -33.35 -2.08 -1.42
C PRO A 119 -33.35 -2.83 -2.73
N VAL A 120 -32.37 -3.72 -2.90
CA VAL A 120 -32.32 -4.63 -4.04
C VAL A 120 -33.64 -5.37 -3.95
N GLN A 121 -34.62 -4.94 -4.75
CA GLN A 121 -35.80 -5.72 -4.99
C GLN A 121 -35.25 -7.01 -5.56
N THR A 122 -35.26 -8.04 -4.73
CA THR A 122 -35.07 -9.42 -5.13
C THR A 122 -36.19 -9.66 -6.13
N ALA A 123 -35.94 -9.27 -7.38
CA ALA A 123 -36.83 -9.56 -8.48
C ALA A 123 -37.03 -11.06 -8.42
N GLY A 124 -38.28 -11.44 -8.20
CA GLY A 124 -38.66 -12.82 -7.96
C GLY A 124 -38.00 -13.71 -8.99
N THR A 125 -37.65 -14.90 -8.52
CA THR A 125 -37.17 -16.09 -9.23
C THR A 125 -37.77 -16.21 -10.64
N ALA A 126 -37.30 -15.38 -11.57
CA ALA A 126 -37.50 -15.54 -12.98
C ALA A 126 -36.37 -16.48 -13.37
N GLU A 127 -36.78 -17.70 -13.70
CA GLU A 127 -36.00 -18.73 -14.34
C GLU A 127 -35.13 -18.10 -15.43
N VAL A 128 -33.88 -17.80 -15.06
CA VAL A 128 -32.88 -17.24 -15.97
C VAL A 128 -32.57 -18.38 -16.95
N ALA A 129 -33.10 -18.24 -18.16
CA ALA A 129 -32.71 -19.04 -19.30
C ALA A 129 -31.17 -19.12 -19.33
N ALA A 130 -30.67 -20.35 -19.42
CA ALA A 130 -29.25 -20.66 -19.34
C ALA A 130 -28.41 -19.64 -20.12
N PRO A 131 -27.40 -19.00 -19.49
CA PRO A 131 -26.54 -18.07 -20.20
C PRO A 131 -25.91 -18.78 -21.40
N PRO A 132 -25.76 -18.09 -22.55
CA PRO A 132 -25.07 -18.66 -23.69
C PRO A 132 -23.67 -19.09 -23.25
N PRO A 133 -23.14 -20.21 -23.78
CA PRO A 133 -21.82 -20.72 -23.40
C PRO A 133 -20.81 -19.61 -23.59
N VAL A 134 -20.27 -19.10 -22.48
CA VAL A 134 -19.18 -18.15 -22.49
C VAL A 134 -18.04 -18.89 -23.17
N LEU A 135 -17.68 -18.48 -24.38
CA LEU A 135 -16.52 -18.98 -25.08
C LEU A 135 -15.32 -18.75 -24.17
N PHE A 136 -14.90 -19.82 -23.49
CA PHE A 136 -13.73 -19.83 -22.64
C PHE A 136 -12.58 -19.25 -23.46
N ARG A 137 -12.10 -18.09 -23.02
CA ARG A 137 -10.84 -17.52 -23.50
C ARG A 137 -9.82 -18.63 -23.34
N SER A 138 -9.25 -19.09 -24.45
CA SER A 138 -8.23 -20.12 -24.48
C SER A 138 -7.15 -19.75 -23.46
N VAL A 139 -7.02 -20.58 -22.42
CA VAL A 139 -5.95 -20.50 -21.44
C VAL A 139 -4.64 -20.43 -22.24
N PRO A 140 -3.80 -19.41 -22.05
CA PRO A 140 -2.53 -19.33 -22.76
C PRO A 140 -1.77 -20.65 -22.53
N ALA A 141 -1.32 -21.26 -23.62
CA ALA A 141 -0.56 -22.50 -23.57
C ALA A 141 0.61 -22.31 -22.59
N ILE A 142 0.57 -23.06 -21.49
CA ILE A 142 1.59 -23.06 -20.45
C ILE A 142 2.88 -23.52 -21.12
N VAL A 143 3.83 -22.60 -21.25
CA VAL A 143 5.19 -22.91 -21.68
C VAL A 143 5.77 -23.81 -20.60
N GLN A 144 6.09 -25.06 -20.93
CA GLN A 144 6.72 -25.97 -19.97
C GLN A 144 8.00 -25.31 -19.44
N PRO A 145 8.13 -25.10 -18.12
CA PRO A 145 9.33 -24.49 -17.58
C PRO A 145 10.51 -25.43 -17.79
N VAL A 146 11.55 -24.89 -18.43
CA VAL A 146 12.87 -25.52 -18.52
C VAL A 146 13.37 -25.74 -17.09
N THR A 147 13.45 -27.00 -16.71
CA THR A 147 13.93 -27.52 -15.43
C THR A 147 15.30 -26.94 -15.06
N SER A 148 15.36 -25.98 -14.13
CA SER A 148 16.65 -25.58 -13.54
C SER A 148 16.59 -24.89 -12.17
N GLN A 149 15.42 -24.53 -11.63
CA GLN A 149 15.34 -24.08 -10.24
C GLN A 149 15.10 -25.26 -9.29
N PRO A 150 15.86 -25.36 -8.18
CA PRO A 150 15.60 -26.37 -7.17
C PRO A 150 14.21 -26.11 -6.58
N ALA A 151 13.32 -27.11 -6.68
CA ALA A 151 12.08 -27.10 -5.93
C ALA A 151 12.44 -27.04 -4.44
N HIS A 152 11.83 -26.10 -3.71
CA HIS A 152 11.91 -26.09 -2.26
C HIS A 152 11.13 -27.29 -1.75
N GLN A 153 11.70 -28.07 -0.84
CA GLN A 153 11.06 -29.27 -0.31
C GLN A 153 10.80 -29.12 1.17
N GLU A 154 9.58 -29.43 1.57
CA GLU A 154 9.20 -29.51 2.98
C GLU A 154 8.76 -30.93 3.31
N PHE A 155 9.03 -31.34 4.55
CA PHE A 155 8.68 -32.67 5.04
C PHE A 155 7.83 -32.54 6.30
N SER A 156 6.88 -33.46 6.47
CA SER A 156 6.18 -33.60 7.75
C SER A 156 7.15 -33.97 8.87
N PRO A 157 6.80 -33.72 10.15
CA PRO A 157 7.70 -34.01 11.28
C PRO A 157 8.15 -35.48 11.37
N ASP A 158 7.28 -36.39 10.98
CA ASP A 158 7.54 -37.84 10.89
C ASP A 158 8.18 -38.27 9.56
N GLY A 159 8.33 -37.36 8.60
CA GLY A 159 8.89 -37.61 7.29
C GLY A 159 8.02 -38.46 6.36
N SER A 160 6.75 -38.72 6.71
CA SER A 160 5.84 -39.51 5.90
C SER A 160 5.29 -38.75 4.68
N ILE A 161 5.30 -37.42 4.73
CA ILE A 161 4.84 -36.52 3.67
C ILE A 161 6.00 -35.66 3.19
N ARG A 162 6.13 -35.54 1.87
CA ARG A 162 6.97 -34.52 1.23
C ARG A 162 6.09 -33.60 0.41
N VAL A 163 6.31 -32.30 0.54
CA VAL A 163 5.71 -31.29 -0.34
C VAL A 163 6.81 -30.64 -1.17
N ASP A 164 6.78 -30.86 -2.47
CA ASP A 164 7.66 -30.22 -3.44
C ASP A 164 7.01 -28.90 -3.88
N ILE A 165 7.63 -27.76 -3.59
CA ILE A 165 7.15 -26.42 -3.97
C ILE A 165 8.01 -25.87 -5.10
N GLN A 166 7.40 -25.65 -6.26
CA GLN A 166 8.08 -25.08 -7.41
C GLN A 166 7.57 -23.66 -7.68
N PRO A 167 8.45 -22.65 -7.69
CA PRO A 167 8.09 -21.32 -8.15
C PRO A 167 7.88 -21.36 -9.67
N VAL A 168 6.69 -20.94 -10.12
CA VAL A 168 6.36 -20.82 -11.54
C VAL A 168 6.09 -19.36 -11.86
N GLU A 169 6.86 -18.78 -12.79
CA GLU A 169 6.58 -17.43 -13.29
C GLU A 169 5.30 -17.44 -14.11
N TRP A 170 4.32 -16.63 -13.71
CA TRP A 170 3.02 -16.59 -14.37
C TRP A 170 2.83 -15.30 -15.18
N ALA A 171 3.24 -14.14 -14.66
CA ALA A 171 3.21 -12.87 -15.40
C ALA A 171 4.15 -11.81 -14.81
N GLN A 172 4.97 -11.17 -15.66
CA GLN A 172 5.73 -9.94 -15.34
C GLN A 172 6.40 -9.98 -13.95
N SER A 173 7.28 -10.95 -13.71
CA SER A 173 7.99 -11.12 -12.42
C SER A 173 7.09 -11.47 -11.23
N GLN A 174 5.88 -11.97 -11.48
CA GLN A 174 5.02 -12.55 -10.45
C GLN A 174 5.06 -14.08 -10.55
N PHE A 175 5.28 -14.70 -9.40
CA PHE A 175 5.50 -16.13 -9.26
C PHE A 175 4.39 -16.74 -8.40
N ALA A 176 3.97 -17.95 -8.73
CA ALA A 176 3.10 -18.78 -7.91
C ALA A 176 3.92 -19.93 -7.31
N ALA A 177 3.78 -20.19 -6.02
CA ALA A 177 4.38 -21.34 -5.37
C ALA A 177 3.49 -22.57 -5.58
N THR A 178 3.73 -23.33 -6.64
CA THR A 178 2.90 -24.49 -6.99
C THR A 178 3.34 -25.74 -6.20
N PRO A 179 2.43 -26.40 -5.45
CA PRO A 179 2.79 -27.57 -4.64
C PRO A 179 2.59 -28.90 -5.38
N ARG A 180 3.37 -29.91 -5.00
CA ARG A 180 3.09 -31.33 -5.20
C ARG A 180 3.26 -32.07 -3.89
N VAL A 181 2.21 -32.76 -3.44
CA VAL A 181 2.21 -33.56 -2.22
C VAL A 181 2.50 -35.01 -2.58
N VAL A 182 3.52 -35.59 -1.94
CA VAL A 182 4.00 -36.95 -2.18
C VAL A 182 4.04 -37.71 -0.86
N ARG A 183 3.45 -38.91 -0.85
CA ARG A 183 3.60 -39.87 0.23
C ARG A 183 4.97 -40.53 0.11
N VAL A 184 5.80 -40.43 1.15
CA VAL A 184 7.23 -40.79 1.07
C VAL A 184 7.43 -42.31 1.04
N SER A 185 6.56 -43.08 1.70
CA SER A 185 6.70 -44.53 1.83
C SER A 185 6.66 -45.28 0.50
N ASP A 186 5.82 -44.82 -0.43
CA ASP A 186 5.56 -45.46 -1.72
C ASP A 186 5.83 -44.54 -2.93
N GLY A 187 6.13 -43.26 -2.67
CA GLY A 187 6.31 -42.26 -3.71
C GLY A 187 5.01 -41.86 -4.40
N GLN A 188 3.85 -42.21 -3.85
CA GLN A 188 2.55 -41.88 -4.44
C GLN A 188 2.35 -40.36 -4.41
N VAL A 189 2.04 -39.78 -5.57
CA VAL A 189 1.64 -38.37 -5.65
C VAL A 189 0.18 -38.27 -5.22
N LEU A 190 -0.06 -37.62 -4.09
CA LEU A 190 -1.41 -37.43 -3.53
C LEU A 190 -2.10 -36.22 -4.17
N CYS A 191 -1.35 -35.17 -4.48
CA CYS A 191 -1.85 -33.99 -5.16
C CYS A 191 -0.74 -33.38 -6.01
N ASP A 192 -1.04 -33.05 -7.27
CA ASP A 192 -0.08 -32.45 -8.20
C ASP A 192 -0.65 -31.16 -8.78
N LEU A 193 -0.19 -30.02 -8.25
CA LEU A 193 -0.54 -28.70 -8.77
C LEU A 193 0.65 -28.05 -9.48
N LEU A 194 1.72 -28.78 -9.81
CA LEU A 194 2.87 -28.19 -10.49
C LEU A 194 2.48 -27.62 -11.87
N GLY A 195 2.99 -26.43 -12.17
CA GLY A 195 2.71 -25.74 -13.44
C GLY A 195 1.33 -25.10 -13.52
N SER A 196 0.55 -25.12 -12.44
CA SER A 196 -0.71 -24.39 -12.34
C SER A 196 -0.51 -22.92 -11.90
N ASP A 197 -1.60 -22.18 -11.74
CA ASP A 197 -1.63 -20.82 -11.19
C ASP A 197 -1.93 -20.79 -9.68
N TRP A 198 -1.81 -21.94 -9.01
CA TRP A 198 -1.97 -22.08 -7.57
C TRP A 198 -0.75 -21.58 -6.83
N ASP A 199 -0.98 -20.67 -5.90
CA ASP A 199 -0.03 -20.19 -4.91
C ASP A 199 -0.35 -20.84 -3.56
N THR A 200 0.64 -21.46 -2.94
CA THR A 200 0.46 -22.31 -1.76
C THR A 200 1.19 -21.80 -0.53
N HIS A 201 0.61 -22.10 0.63
CA HIS A 201 1.25 -22.05 1.92
C HIS A 201 1.12 -23.43 2.57
N VAL A 202 2.23 -24.00 3.03
CA VAL A 202 2.27 -25.35 3.62
C VAL A 202 2.37 -25.24 5.14
N ALA A 203 1.71 -26.15 5.85
CA ALA A 203 1.89 -26.35 7.28
C ALA A 203 1.70 -27.82 7.66
N PHE A 204 2.43 -28.27 8.68
CA PHE A 204 2.33 -29.62 9.23
C PHE A 204 1.94 -29.55 10.71
N PRO A 205 0.64 -29.44 11.04
CA PRO A 205 0.19 -29.31 12.42
C PRO A 205 0.41 -30.58 13.27
N ARG A 206 0.55 -31.75 12.63
CA ARG A 206 0.81 -33.05 13.28
C ARG A 206 1.46 -34.04 12.31
N ASP A 207 1.88 -35.19 12.82
CA ASP A 207 2.45 -36.29 12.04
C ASP A 207 1.45 -36.82 11.00
N ALA A 208 1.96 -37.28 9.85
CA ALA A 208 1.16 -37.84 8.75
C ALA A 208 -0.02 -36.96 8.28
N TYR A 209 0.11 -35.65 8.48
CA TYR A 209 -0.92 -34.69 8.15
C TYR A 209 -0.31 -33.42 7.54
N VAL A 210 -0.87 -32.95 6.42
CA VAL A 210 -0.45 -31.70 5.79
C VAL A 210 -1.65 -30.79 5.52
N TRP A 211 -1.45 -29.51 5.81
CA TRP A 211 -2.37 -28.44 5.46
C TRP A 211 -1.78 -27.59 4.34
N LEU A 212 -2.56 -27.42 3.27
CA LEU A 212 -2.30 -26.46 2.21
C LEU A 212 -3.30 -25.30 2.29
N GLY A 213 -2.80 -24.09 2.49
CA GLY A 213 -3.51 -22.87 2.14
C GLY A 213 -3.31 -22.59 0.66
N LEU A 214 -4.38 -22.55 -0.12
CA LEU A 214 -4.35 -22.39 -1.57
C LEU A 214 -5.05 -21.11 -2.00
N ARG A 215 -4.45 -20.43 -2.96
CA ARG A 215 -5.01 -19.28 -3.66
C ARG A 215 -4.65 -19.35 -5.12
N ARG A 216 -5.59 -19.05 -6.02
CA ARG A 216 -5.22 -18.82 -7.43
C ARG A 216 -4.75 -17.40 -7.67
N TYR A 217 -3.77 -17.29 -8.55
CA TYR A 217 -3.33 -16.02 -9.07
C TYR A 217 -4.48 -15.31 -9.83
N ARG A 218 -4.67 -14.00 -9.59
CA ARG A 218 -5.74 -13.13 -10.14
C ARG A 218 -7.20 -13.48 -9.84
N ALA A 219 -7.48 -14.54 -9.10
CA ALA A 219 -8.85 -14.84 -8.67
C ALA A 219 -9.03 -14.52 -7.17
N PRO A 220 -10.19 -13.96 -6.76
CA PRO A 220 -10.49 -13.76 -5.36
C PRO A 220 -10.82 -15.09 -4.69
N GLY A 221 -10.51 -15.19 -3.40
CA GLY A 221 -10.79 -16.37 -2.60
C GLY A 221 -9.52 -17.03 -2.08
N TYR A 222 -9.74 -17.85 -1.06
CA TYR A 222 -8.75 -18.74 -0.47
C TYR A 222 -9.47 -20.06 -0.21
N MET A 223 -8.72 -21.15 -0.29
CA MET A 223 -9.19 -22.48 0.04
C MET A 223 -8.15 -23.13 0.94
N PHE A 224 -8.62 -24.01 1.81
CA PHE A 224 -7.78 -24.81 2.67
C PHE A 224 -8.01 -26.28 2.34
N VAL A 225 -6.92 -27.04 2.26
CA VAL A 225 -6.95 -28.47 1.97
C VAL A 225 -6.14 -29.18 3.03
N GLU A 226 -6.76 -30.14 3.69
CA GLU A 226 -6.08 -31.05 4.59
C GLU A 226 -5.90 -32.42 3.94
N PHE A 227 -4.78 -33.07 4.24
CA PHE A 227 -4.50 -34.43 3.85
C PHE A 227 -4.18 -35.21 5.12
N ASP A 228 -5.00 -36.19 5.45
CA ASP A 228 -4.77 -37.13 6.55
C ASP A 228 -4.38 -38.49 5.95
N ILE A 229 -3.08 -38.78 5.96
CA ILE A 229 -2.58 -40.03 5.37
C ILE A 229 -2.98 -41.24 6.20
N ALA A 230 -3.04 -41.10 7.52
CA ALA A 230 -3.44 -42.20 8.39
C ALA A 230 -4.91 -42.61 8.15
N ALA A 231 -5.78 -41.64 7.88
CA ALA A 231 -7.17 -41.87 7.55
C ALA A 231 -7.44 -42.12 6.05
N ASP A 232 -6.43 -41.98 5.20
CA ASP A 232 -6.50 -42.00 3.73
C ASP A 232 -7.57 -41.06 3.16
N ARG A 233 -7.65 -39.84 3.72
CA ARG A 233 -8.68 -38.85 3.37
C ARG A 233 -8.10 -37.47 3.14
N TYR A 234 -8.80 -36.69 2.32
CA TYR A 234 -8.65 -35.24 2.26
C TYR A 234 -9.89 -34.55 2.83
N GLY A 235 -9.72 -33.31 3.26
CA GLY A 235 -10.79 -32.36 3.55
C GLY A 235 -10.54 -31.05 2.81
N ILE A 236 -11.57 -30.45 2.23
CA ILE A 236 -11.51 -29.10 1.61
C ILE A 236 -12.41 -28.17 2.40
N ALA A 237 -11.90 -27.00 2.75
CA ALA A 237 -12.64 -25.96 3.45
C ALA A 237 -12.47 -24.60 2.77
N LEU A 238 -13.57 -23.84 2.66
CA LEU A 238 -13.59 -22.49 2.10
C LEU A 238 -13.32 -21.41 3.14
N ASN A 239 -13.58 -21.70 4.43
CA ASN A 239 -13.62 -20.69 5.50
C ASN A 239 -12.78 -21.06 6.72
N SER A 240 -12.92 -22.30 7.20
CA SER A 240 -12.24 -22.82 8.37
C SER A 240 -12.03 -24.31 8.19
N LEU A 241 -10.85 -24.81 8.56
CA LEU A 241 -10.56 -26.24 8.57
C LEU A 241 -11.40 -27.03 9.59
N ASP A 242 -11.93 -26.37 10.62
CA ASP A 242 -12.71 -27.05 11.66
C ASP A 242 -14.04 -27.64 11.12
N GLU A 243 -14.53 -27.11 10.00
CA GLU A 243 -15.76 -27.53 9.35
C GLU A 243 -15.49 -27.73 7.84
N PRO A 244 -14.91 -28.88 7.44
CA PRO A 244 -14.62 -29.13 6.03
C PRO A 244 -15.92 -29.19 5.23
N ASP A 245 -15.95 -28.43 4.15
CA ASP A 245 -17.07 -28.35 3.22
C ASP A 245 -17.17 -29.61 2.33
N GLU A 246 -16.05 -30.32 2.14
CA GLU A 246 -15.94 -31.60 1.41
C GLU A 246 -14.94 -32.51 2.11
N VAL A 247 -15.22 -33.82 2.11
CA VAL A 247 -14.28 -34.86 2.54
C VAL A 247 -14.33 -36.01 1.54
N GLY A 248 -13.17 -36.53 1.14
CA GLY A 248 -13.09 -37.64 0.19
C GLY A 248 -11.80 -38.46 0.32
N PRO A 249 -11.66 -39.54 -0.48
CA PRO A 249 -10.44 -40.34 -0.51
C PRO A 249 -9.29 -39.59 -1.21
N LEU A 250 -8.05 -39.81 -0.78
CA LEU A 250 -6.88 -39.05 -1.26
C LEU A 250 -6.64 -39.11 -2.79
N GLY A 251 -7.09 -40.16 -3.48
CA GLY A 251 -6.81 -40.37 -4.91
C GLY A 251 -7.42 -39.33 -5.88
N ASP A 252 -8.48 -38.64 -5.47
CA ASP A 252 -9.27 -37.77 -6.38
C ASP A 252 -9.09 -36.27 -6.09
N VAL A 253 -8.23 -35.91 -5.14
CA VAL A 253 -8.19 -34.55 -4.57
C VAL A 253 -7.89 -33.47 -5.62
N THR A 254 -6.96 -33.71 -6.55
CA THR A 254 -6.56 -32.70 -7.56
C THR A 254 -7.74 -32.25 -8.43
N ASP A 255 -8.52 -33.20 -8.95
CA ASP A 255 -9.70 -32.91 -9.77
C ASP A 255 -10.80 -32.21 -8.95
N ARG A 256 -10.91 -32.58 -7.67
CA ARG A 256 -11.89 -32.02 -6.74
C ARG A 256 -11.56 -30.58 -6.35
N LEU A 257 -10.27 -30.25 -6.23
CA LEU A 257 -9.82 -28.87 -5.95
C LEU A 257 -10.25 -27.90 -7.04
N GLU A 258 -10.13 -28.31 -8.30
CA GLU A 258 -10.55 -27.50 -9.44
C GLU A 258 -12.06 -27.22 -9.42
N ALA A 259 -12.88 -28.25 -9.19
CA ALA A 259 -14.33 -28.09 -9.08
C ALA A 259 -14.73 -27.23 -7.87
N TRP A 260 -14.06 -27.40 -6.72
CA TRP A 260 -14.35 -26.62 -5.53
C TRP A 260 -13.86 -25.18 -5.62
N TRP A 261 -12.85 -24.89 -6.45
CA TRP A 261 -12.37 -23.53 -6.66
C TRP A 261 -13.43 -22.63 -7.29
N GLU A 262 -14.22 -23.15 -8.23
CA GLU A 262 -15.34 -22.40 -8.82
C GLU A 262 -16.33 -21.96 -7.73
N LYS A 263 -16.63 -22.85 -6.78
CA LYS A 263 -17.49 -22.56 -5.63
C LYS A 263 -16.83 -21.58 -4.64
N ALA A 264 -15.53 -21.73 -4.39
CA ALA A 264 -14.74 -20.84 -3.54
C ALA A 264 -14.76 -19.40 -4.07
N SER A 265 -14.46 -19.24 -5.35
CA SER A 265 -14.40 -17.94 -6.03
C SER A 265 -15.78 -17.28 -6.12
N ALA A 266 -16.84 -18.03 -6.41
CA ALA A 266 -18.21 -17.52 -6.36
C ALA A 266 -18.60 -17.03 -4.96
N THR A 267 -18.24 -17.79 -3.92
CA THR A 267 -18.50 -17.42 -2.52
C THR A 267 -17.72 -16.17 -2.12
N ALA A 268 -16.45 -16.07 -2.53
CA ALA A 268 -15.61 -14.91 -2.26
C ALA A 268 -16.14 -13.64 -2.97
N LEU A 269 -16.55 -13.75 -4.24
CA LEU A 269 -17.18 -12.66 -4.97
C LEU A 269 -18.48 -12.20 -4.32
N TYR A 270 -19.33 -13.15 -3.91
CA TYR A 270 -20.57 -12.85 -3.21
C TYR A 270 -20.34 -12.12 -1.88
N ARG A 271 -19.34 -12.53 -1.10
CA ARG A 271 -18.95 -11.82 0.13
C ARG A 271 -18.38 -10.45 -0.15
N ALA A 272 -17.53 -10.31 -1.17
CA ALA A 272 -16.98 -9.02 -1.55
C ALA A 272 -18.10 -8.03 -1.90
N ASP A 273 -19.11 -8.47 -2.67
CA ASP A 273 -20.27 -7.66 -3.02
C ASP A 273 -21.14 -7.30 -1.81
N LYS A 274 -21.33 -8.23 -0.86
CA LYS A 274 -22.12 -8.01 0.36
C LYS A 274 -21.44 -7.14 1.41
N GLU A 275 -20.18 -7.40 1.72
CA GLU A 275 -19.44 -6.71 2.78
C GLU A 275 -18.99 -5.33 2.34
N HIS A 276 -18.68 -5.21 1.05
CA HIS A 276 -18.30 -3.96 0.42
C HIS A 276 -19.20 -3.82 -0.80
N PRO A 277 -20.48 -3.43 -0.63
CA PRO A 277 -21.26 -2.99 -1.77
C PRO A 277 -20.47 -1.82 -2.32
N VAL A 278 -19.68 -2.08 -3.35
CA VAL A 278 -18.78 -1.09 -3.88
C VAL A 278 -19.74 -0.09 -4.47
N SER A 279 -19.98 0.97 -3.72
CA SER A 279 -20.53 2.20 -4.23
C SER A 279 -19.46 2.77 -5.17
N VAL A 280 -19.21 2.06 -6.28
CA VAL A 280 -18.81 2.66 -7.53
C VAL A 280 -20.05 3.38 -8.03
N GLY A 281 -20.56 4.34 -7.25
CA GLY A 281 -21.21 5.47 -7.89
C GLY A 281 -20.19 5.97 -8.91
N PRO A 282 -20.56 6.13 -10.19
CA PRO A 282 -19.64 6.50 -11.25
C PRO A 282 -18.78 7.64 -10.71
N GLY A 283 -17.48 7.41 -10.58
CA GLY A 283 -16.56 8.34 -9.93
C GLY A 283 -16.78 9.69 -10.56
N GLY A 284 -17.56 10.54 -9.89
CA GLY A 284 -18.11 11.72 -10.55
C GLY A 284 -16.92 12.52 -11.01
N ARG A 285 -16.90 12.95 -12.28
CA ARG A 285 -15.82 13.79 -12.84
C ARG A 285 -15.43 14.96 -11.92
N PHE A 286 -16.36 15.36 -11.05
CA PHE A 286 -16.20 16.29 -9.94
C PHE A 286 -15.23 15.88 -8.82
N ALA A 287 -15.09 14.61 -8.45
CA ALA A 287 -14.19 14.18 -7.37
C ALA A 287 -12.73 14.43 -7.72
N ALA A 288 -12.32 14.06 -8.94
CA ALA A 288 -10.98 14.35 -9.45
C ALA A 288 -10.73 15.86 -9.58
N TRP A 289 -11.72 16.62 -10.06
CA TRP A 289 -11.65 18.08 -10.17
C TRP A 289 -11.52 18.78 -8.81
N ARG A 290 -12.20 18.28 -7.77
CA ARG A 290 -12.11 18.83 -6.41
C ARG A 290 -10.73 18.62 -5.82
N SER A 291 -10.13 17.44 -6.01
CA SER A 291 -8.75 17.18 -5.58
C SER A 291 -7.76 18.10 -6.29
N ALA A 292 -7.88 18.23 -7.62
CA ALA A 292 -7.02 19.10 -8.42
C ALA A 292 -7.15 20.57 -8.01
N LEU A 293 -8.37 21.05 -7.75
CA LEU A 293 -8.63 22.42 -7.33
C LEU A 293 -8.07 22.73 -5.94
N VAL A 294 -8.15 21.79 -4.99
CA VAL A 294 -7.55 21.95 -3.66
C VAL A 294 -6.03 22.04 -3.75
N ILE A 295 -5.40 21.21 -4.59
CA ILE A 295 -3.95 21.26 -4.81
C ILE A 295 -3.55 22.60 -5.45
N LEU A 296 -4.27 23.04 -6.48
CA LEU A 296 -4.00 24.29 -7.19
C LEU A 296 -4.11 25.50 -6.24
N VAL A 297 -5.23 25.62 -5.51
CA VAL A 297 -5.48 26.74 -4.61
C VAL A 297 -4.47 26.74 -3.46
N GLY A 298 -4.14 25.58 -2.90
CA GLY A 298 -3.11 25.44 -1.87
C GLY A 298 -1.74 25.91 -2.34
N THR A 299 -1.37 25.58 -3.58
CA THR A 299 -0.08 25.96 -4.18
C THR A 299 -0.01 27.47 -4.43
N LEU A 300 -1.07 28.06 -5.00
CA LEU A 300 -1.15 29.50 -5.24
C LEU A 300 -1.11 30.32 -3.95
N ALA A 301 -1.79 29.85 -2.90
CA ALA A 301 -1.76 30.50 -1.59
C ALA A 301 -0.35 30.48 -0.99
N ALA A 302 0.38 29.36 -1.11
CA ALA A 302 1.75 29.25 -0.63
C ALA A 302 2.70 30.24 -1.35
N ILE A 303 2.59 30.35 -2.67
CA ILE A 303 3.37 31.31 -3.47
C ILE A 303 3.06 32.75 -3.06
N ALA A 304 1.78 33.10 -2.91
CA ALA A 304 1.37 34.45 -2.52
C ALA A 304 1.89 34.83 -1.12
N ILE A 305 1.83 33.91 -0.16
CA ILE A 305 2.35 34.11 1.19
C ILE A 305 3.87 34.32 1.14
N LEU A 306 4.62 33.47 0.42
CA LEU A 306 6.08 33.62 0.28
C LEU A 306 6.46 34.96 -0.34
N SER A 307 5.77 35.38 -1.41
CA SER A 307 5.99 36.68 -2.05
C SER A 307 5.68 37.85 -1.11
N TRP A 308 4.59 37.77 -0.34
CA TRP A 308 4.25 38.80 0.63
C TRP A 308 5.25 38.89 1.78
N LEU A 309 5.72 37.73 2.29
CA LEU A 309 6.76 37.69 3.32
C LEU A 309 8.06 38.32 2.81
N SER A 310 8.45 38.02 1.57
CA SER A 310 9.63 38.62 0.93
C SER A 310 9.55 40.15 0.91
N VAL A 311 8.41 40.71 0.48
CA VAL A 311 8.18 42.16 0.44
C VAL A 311 8.10 42.77 1.83
N LYS A 312 7.39 42.13 2.78
CA LYS A 312 7.13 42.72 4.10
C LYS A 312 8.35 42.76 5.00
N TYR A 313 9.19 41.73 4.94
CA TYR A 313 10.37 41.66 5.80
C TYR A 313 11.59 42.32 5.16
N ASP A 314 11.41 43.01 4.03
CA ASP A 314 12.47 43.62 3.24
C ASP A 314 13.67 42.66 3.17
N ILE A 315 13.37 41.40 2.83
CA ILE A 315 14.38 40.34 2.68
C ILE A 315 15.14 40.72 1.42
N ASP A 316 16.03 41.68 1.59
CA ASP A 316 16.96 42.11 0.59
C ASP A 316 17.71 40.85 0.18
N PRO A 317 17.67 40.45 -1.10
CA PRO A 317 18.42 39.29 -1.55
C PRO A 317 19.86 39.52 -1.09
N PRO A 318 20.48 38.54 -0.41
CA PRO A 318 21.68 38.76 0.39
C PRO A 318 22.71 39.55 -0.41
N ARG A 319 22.99 40.79 0.02
CA ARG A 319 23.90 41.69 -0.67
C ARG A 319 25.30 41.10 -0.60
N VAL A 320 25.70 40.43 -1.68
CA VAL A 320 27.00 39.78 -1.77
C VAL A 320 28.08 40.88 -1.74
N PRO A 321 29.02 40.86 -0.77
CA PRO A 321 30.07 41.86 -0.71
C PRO A 321 30.93 41.75 -1.97
N THR A 322 30.93 42.82 -2.75
CA THR A 322 31.77 42.96 -3.94
C THR A 322 33.20 43.23 -3.50
N SER A 323 33.94 42.18 -3.13
CA SER A 323 35.37 42.29 -2.93
C SER A 323 36.04 42.51 -4.30
N VAL A 324 36.36 43.76 -4.61
CA VAL A 324 37.14 44.12 -5.80
C VAL A 324 38.53 43.50 -5.64
N PRO A 325 38.94 42.56 -6.51
CA PRO A 325 40.24 41.92 -6.39
C PRO A 325 41.34 42.94 -6.64
N HIS A 326 42.28 43.06 -5.70
CA HIS A 326 43.45 43.92 -5.84
C HIS A 326 44.39 43.28 -6.88
N ILE A 327 44.50 43.89 -8.07
CA ILE A 327 45.37 43.40 -9.14
C ILE A 327 46.81 43.86 -8.80
N PRO A 328 47.77 42.93 -8.60
CA PRO A 328 49.14 43.32 -8.34
C PRO A 328 49.80 43.82 -9.63
N HIS A 329 50.34 45.04 -9.59
CA HIS A 329 51.17 45.58 -10.66
C HIS A 329 52.49 44.81 -10.74
N MET A 330 52.80 44.24 -11.90
CA MET A 330 54.13 43.68 -12.13
C MET A 330 55.11 44.77 -12.58
N PRO A 331 56.36 44.74 -12.07
CA PRO A 331 57.40 45.70 -12.44
C PRO A 331 57.96 45.41 -13.84
N HIS A 332 58.34 46.49 -14.52
CA HIS A 332 58.91 46.53 -15.87
C HIS A 332 60.35 46.00 -15.94
#